data_AF-A0A941TMS7-F1
#
_entry.id   AF-A0A941TMS7-F1
#
_cell.length_a   1.000
_cell.length_b   1.000
_cell.length_c   1.000
_cell.angle_alpha   90.00
_cell.angle_beta   90.00
_cell.angle_gamma   90.00
#
_symmetry.space_group_name_H-M   'P 1'
#
loop_
_entity.id
_entity.type
_entity.pdbx_description
1 polymer ?
#
loop_
_entity_poly.entity_id
_entity_poly.type
_entity_poly.pdbx_seq_one_letter_code
_entity_poly.pdbx_strand_id
1 'polypeptide(L)' 'MSDEGAQRGYWTPRFILAQDSKILFTTTGIAGWTDQMWPRIQTATGTAT' A
#
# COMPACT_ATOMS: atom_id res chain seq x y z
N MET A 1 -20.93 12.35 0.29
CA MET A 1 -19.51 12.41 0.68
C MET A 1 -19.46 13.40 1.83
N SER A 2 -19.04 13.01 3.04
CA SER A 2 -19.07 13.92 4.19
C SER A 2 -17.96 14.96 4.09
N ASP A 3 -18.17 16.14 4.67
CA ASP A 3 -17.24 17.28 4.61
C ASP A 3 -15.87 16.92 5.20
N GLU A 4 -15.80 15.98 6.15
CA GLU A 4 -14.54 15.47 6.71
C GLU A 4 -13.69 14.70 5.69
N GLY A 5 -14.32 14.03 4.72
CA GLY A 5 -13.62 13.33 3.63
C GLY A 5 -12.99 14.30 2.63
N ALA A 6 -13.61 15.47 2.42
CA ALA A 6 -13.12 16.51 1.53
C ALA A 6 -12.02 17.38 2.18
N GLN A 7 -12.18 17.74 3.46
CA GLN A 7 -11.23 18.58 4.21
C GLN A 7 -9.89 17.91 4.48
N ARG A 8 -9.86 16.58 4.52
CA ARG A 8 -8.61 15.85 4.74
C ARG A 8 -7.61 16.03 3.61
N GLY A 9 -7.93 16.62 2.45
CA GLY A 9 -6.93 17.06 1.47
C GLY A 9 -6.01 15.94 0.98
N TYR A 10 -6.45 15.16 -0.01
CA TYR A 10 -5.62 14.29 -0.87
C TYR A 10 -4.32 13.71 -0.25
N TRP A 11 -4.35 13.19 0.98
CA TRP A 11 -3.14 12.54 1.52
C TRP A 11 -2.88 11.31 0.68
N THR A 12 -1.75 11.32 0.01
CA THR A 12 -1.28 10.14 -0.70
C THR A 12 -0.93 9.10 0.37
N PRO A 13 -1.67 7.98 0.47
CA PRO A 13 -1.41 6.97 1.49
C PRO A 13 -0.01 6.39 1.31
N ARG A 14 0.67 6.06 2.41
CA ARG A 14 1.95 5.34 2.40
C ARG A 14 1.73 3.92 2.89
N PHE A 15 2.28 2.97 2.16
CA PHE A 15 2.20 1.54 2.46
C PHE A 15 3.59 0.99 2.76
N ILE A 16 3.68 0.08 3.72
CA ILE A 16 4.92 -0.56 4.17
C ILE A 16 4.67 -2.07 4.22
N LEU A 17 5.47 -2.83 3.48
CA LEU A 17 5.57 -4.28 3.62
C LEU A 17 6.76 -4.60 4.51
N ALA A 18 6.49 -5.25 5.64
CA ALA A 18 7.50 -5.69 6.58
C ALA A 18 7.34 -7.18 6.89
N GLN A 19 8.45 -7.88 7.02
CA GLN A 19 8.54 -9.29 7.39
C GLN A 19 9.81 -9.50 8.21
N ASP A 20 9.78 -10.39 9.20
CA ASP A 20 10.93 -10.71 10.05
C ASP A 20 11.63 -9.47 10.63
N SER A 21 10.84 -8.51 11.10
CA SER A 21 11.29 -7.21 11.64
C SER A 21 12.08 -6.34 10.65
N LYS A 22 11.98 -6.60 9.34
CA LYS A 22 12.62 -5.81 8.27
C LYS A 22 11.59 -5.22 7.34
N ILE A 23 11.82 -3.99 6.89
CA ILE A 23 11.04 -3.38 5.81
C ILE A 23 11.54 -3.97 4.50
N LEU A 24 10.64 -4.63 3.77
CA LEU A 24 10.93 -5.23 2.47
C LEU A 24 10.61 -4.27 1.32
N PHE A 25 9.56 -3.46 1.47
CA PHE A 25 9.11 -2.54 0.42
C PHE A 25 8.25 -1.41 0.99
N THR A 26 8.32 -0.23 0.36
CA THR A 26 7.44 0.89 0.66
C THR A 26 6.97 1.55 -0.63
N THR A 27 5.73 1.99 -0.68
CA THR A 27 5.19 2.75 -1.82
C THR A 27 4.12 3.72 -1.35
N THR A 28 3.69 4.61 -2.24
CA THR A 28 2.70 5.63 -1.93
C THR A 28 1.64 5.71 -3.01
N GLY A 29 0.41 6.06 -2.62
CA GLY A 29 -0.69 6.30 -3.54
C GLY A 29 -1.37 5.01 -3.97
N ILE A 30 -2.56 5.17 -4.56
CA ILE A 30 -3.38 4.04 -5.01
C ILE A 30 -2.65 3.23 -6.09
N ALA A 31 -2.00 3.90 -7.05
CA ALA A 31 -1.19 3.23 -8.07
C ALA A 31 -0.02 2.44 -7.44
N GLY A 32 0.63 3.00 -6.41
CA GLY A 32 1.65 2.28 -5.65
C GLY A 32 1.08 1.02 -4.99
N TRP A 33 -0.10 1.10 -4.41
CA TRP A 33 -0.80 -0.06 -3.85
C TRP A 33 -1.09 -1.14 -4.90
N THR A 34 -1.76 -0.78 -5.99
CA THR A 34 -2.24 -1.75 -6.99
C THR A 34 -1.11 -2.36 -7.80
N ASP A 35 -0.17 -1.54 -8.25
CA ASP A 35 0.78 -1.95 -9.29
C ASP A 35 2.09 -2.47 -8.69
N GLN A 36 2.36 -2.13 -7.42
CA GLN A 36 3.63 -2.44 -6.77
C GLN A 36 3.46 -3.23 -5.48
N MET A 37 2.57 -2.80 -4.57
CA MET A 37 2.41 -3.45 -3.26
C MET A 37 1.70 -4.80 -3.37
N TRP A 38 0.56 -4.83 -4.07
CA TRP A 38 -0.27 -6.03 -4.15
C TRP A 38 0.47 -7.25 -4.73
N PRO A 39 1.19 -7.15 -5.86
CA PRO A 39 1.98 -8.28 -6.38
C PRO A 39 3.03 -8.79 -5.38
N ARG A 40 3.66 -7.89 -4.62
CA ARG A 40 4.68 -8.26 -3.62
C ARG A 40 4.08 -8.99 -2.43
N ILE A 41 2.89 -8.58 -1.99
CA ILE A 41 2.14 -9.33 -0.96
C ILE A 41 1.87 -10.74 -1.48
N GLN A 42 1.34 -10.88 -2.70
CA GLN A 42 1.06 -12.19 -3.28
C GLN A 42 2.30 -13.08 -3.40
N THR A 43 3.45 -12.52 -3.79
CA THR A 43 4.72 -13.26 -3.78
C THR A 43 5.14 -13.66 -2.36
N ALA A 44 5.07 -12.75 -1.39
CA ALA A 44 5.47 -13.01 -0.01
C ALA A 44 4.58 -14.04 0.69
N THR A 45 3.30 -14.11 0.33
CA THR A 45 2.33 -15.05 0.91
C THR A 45 2.13 -16.31 0.06
N GLY A 46 2.82 -16.46 -1.07
CA GLY A 46 2.66 -17.61 -1.97
C GLY A 46 1.29 -17.70 -2.66
N THR A 47 0.58 -16.57 -2.81
CA THR A 47 -0.73 -16.46 -3.46
C THR A 47 -0.67 -15.79 -4.83
N ALA A 48 0.52 -15.72 -5.42
CA ALA A 48 0.67 -15.35 -6.82
C ALA A 48 0.16 -16.51 -7.69
N THR A 49 -0.90 -16.25 -8.45
CA THR A 49 -1.47 -17.17 -9.44
C THR A 49 -0.79 -17.02 -10.78
#